data_AF-A0A284VUB7-F1
#
_entry.id   AF-A0A284VUB7-F1
#
_cell.length_a   1.000
_cell.length_b   1.000
_cell.length_c   1.000
_cell.angle_alpha   90.00
_cell.angle_beta   90.00
_cell.angle_gamma   90.00
#
_symmetry.space_group_name_H-M   'P 1'
#
loop_
_entity.id
_entity.type
_entity.pdbx_description
1 polymer ?
#
loop_
_entity_poly.entity_id
_entity_poly.type
_entity_poly.pdbx_seq_one_letter_code
_entity_poly.pdbx_strand_id
1 'polypeptide(L)'
;MSARKQESDTMVEKTKVRPDIRKLKIRDVLHVGTEDKGEVFKVTKLGENTFILDQGGDLREYGRAVMAKNIYTFAEKFKAVYWITHEEE
;
A
#
# COMPACT_ATOMS: atom_id res chain seq x y z
N MET A 1 20.61 19.65 -14.06
CA MET A 1 19.18 19.99 -13.91
C MET A 1 18.40 18.71 -13.67
N SER A 2 17.37 18.82 -12.82
CA SER A 2 16.16 17.98 -12.78
C SER A 2 16.27 16.52 -12.33
N ALA A 3 15.93 16.32 -11.06
CA ALA A 3 14.81 15.43 -10.74
C ALA A 3 13.99 16.13 -9.65
N ARG A 4 12.94 16.86 -10.07
CA ARG A 4 11.86 17.31 -9.19
C ARG A 4 11.22 16.04 -8.61
N LYS A 5 11.53 15.68 -7.37
CA LYS A 5 10.58 14.92 -6.56
C LYS A 5 9.70 15.95 -5.89
N GLN A 6 8.57 16.19 -6.55
CA GLN A 6 7.46 16.93 -5.99
C GLN A 6 6.91 16.06 -4.85
N GLU A 7 7.50 16.23 -3.67
CA GLU A 7 6.91 15.77 -2.41
C GLU A 7 5.69 16.66 -2.18
N SER A 8 4.59 16.31 -2.83
CA SER A 8 3.27 16.83 -2.48
C SER A 8 3.00 16.39 -1.06
N ASP A 9 3.20 17.32 -0.13
CA ASP A 9 3.17 17.17 1.32
C ASP A 9 1.72 16.99 1.82
N THR A 10 1.01 15.99 1.29
CA THR A 10 -0.17 15.46 1.97
C THR A 10 0.38 14.71 3.18
N MET A 11 0.24 15.26 4.39
CA MET A 11 0.63 14.56 5.62
C MET A 11 -0.25 13.33 5.79
N VAL A 12 0.16 12.20 5.20
CA VAL A 12 -0.56 10.93 5.34
C VAL A 12 -0.12 10.26 6.63
N GLU A 13 -1.07 10.05 7.54
CA GLU A 13 -0.80 9.42 8.83
C GLU A 13 -0.37 7.96 8.64
N LYS A 14 0.87 7.68 9.05
CA LYS A 14 1.42 6.34 9.10
C LYS A 14 0.97 5.64 10.39
N THR A 15 0.59 4.37 10.27
CA THR A 15 0.18 3.54 11.41
C THR A 15 0.92 2.19 11.42
N LYS A 16 1.18 1.67 12.62
CA LYS A 16 1.67 0.28 12.83
C LYS A 16 0.52 -0.73 12.90
N VAL A 17 -0.72 -0.24 12.99
CA VAL A 17 -1.91 -1.10 13.03
C VAL A 17 -2.27 -1.49 11.60
N ARG A 18 -2.32 -2.80 11.35
CA ARG A 18 -2.65 -3.33 10.03
C ARG A 18 -4.08 -2.93 9.62
N PRO A 19 -4.25 -2.25 8.47
CA PRO A 19 -5.58 -1.92 7.96
C PRO A 19 -6.36 -3.16 7.53
N ASP A 20 -7.69 -3.11 7.69
CA ASP A 20 -8.58 -4.09 7.09
C ASP A 20 -8.79 -3.74 5.61
N ILE A 21 -8.16 -4.51 4.72
CA ILE A 21 -8.23 -4.29 3.27
C ILE A 21 -9.66 -4.34 2.70
N ARG A 22 -10.62 -4.94 3.44
CA ARG A 22 -12.03 -4.95 3.05
C ARG A 22 -12.66 -3.57 3.14
N LYS A 23 -12.17 -2.74 4.07
CA LYS A 23 -12.67 -1.38 4.31
C LYS A 23 -12.09 -0.33 3.37
N LEU A 24 -11.08 -0.69 2.58
CA LEU A 24 -10.57 0.17 1.50
C LEU A 24 -11.68 0.44 0.49
N LYS A 25 -11.74 1.66 -0.01
CA LYS A 25 -12.59 2.05 -1.14
C LYS A 25 -11.88 1.66 -2.45
N ILE A 26 -12.66 1.52 -3.52
CA ILE A 26 -12.09 1.35 -4.86
C ILE A 26 -11.25 2.60 -5.16
N ARG A 27 -10.06 2.40 -5.74
CA ARG A 27 -8.99 3.39 -5.95
C ARG A 27 -8.21 3.83 -4.71
N ASP A 28 -8.52 3.33 -3.51
CA ASP A 28 -7.60 3.49 -2.38
C ASP A 28 -6.30 2.72 -2.65
N VAL A 29 -5.19 3.35 -2.28
CA VAL A 29 -3.85 2.77 -2.32
C VAL A 29 -3.37 2.59 -0.89
N LEU A 30 -3.30 1.33 -0.45
CA LEU A 30 -2.63 0.96 0.79
C LEU A 30 -1.14 0.82 0.53
N HIS A 31 -0.36 1.72 1.09
CA HIS A 31 1.09 1.66 1.07
C HIS A 31 1.57 0.81 2.25
N VAL A 32 2.53 -0.07 2.00
CA VAL A 32 3.12 -0.96 2.99
C VAL A 32 4.63 -0.81 2.98
N GLY A 33 5.20 -0.57 4.15
CA GLY A 33 6.62 -0.29 4.31
C GLY A 33 7.17 -0.65 5.68
N THR A 34 8.37 -0.15 5.98
CA THR A 34 8.96 -0.18 7.34
C THR A 34 9.44 1.21 7.74
N GLU A 35 9.69 1.43 9.03
CA GLU A 35 10.30 2.69 9.51
C GLU A 35 11.68 2.93 8.88
N ASP A 36 12.46 1.86 8.69
CA ASP A 36 13.85 1.97 8.21
C ASP A 36 13.98 2.14 6.69
N LYS A 37 13.09 1.51 5.90
CA LYS A 37 13.20 1.44 4.43
C LYS A 37 12.17 2.28 3.68
N GLY A 38 11.18 2.84 4.39
CA GLY A 38 10.04 3.49 3.75
C GLY A 38 9.13 2.49 3.05
N GLU A 39 8.50 2.90 1.95
CA GLU A 39 7.60 2.07 1.15
C GLU A 39 8.32 0.86 0.54
N VAL A 40 7.72 -0.32 0.67
CA VAL A 40 8.21 -1.55 0.06
C VAL A 40 7.28 -2.00 -1.08
N PHE A 41 5.96 -1.88 -0.89
CA PHE A 41 4.98 -2.15 -1.93
C PHE A 41 3.68 -1.39 -1.67
N LYS A 42 2.86 -1.27 -2.71
CA LYS A 42 1.53 -0.67 -2.67
C LYS A 42 0.47 -1.69 -3.05
N VAL A 43 -0.74 -1.47 -2.52
CA VAL A 43 -1.90 -2.30 -2.78
C VAL A 43 -3.05 -1.40 -3.19
N THR A 44 -3.43 -1.45 -4.46
CA THR A 44 -4.55 -0.67 -4.99
C THR A 44 -5.80 -1.54 -5.08
N LYS A 45 -6.92 -1.09 -4.52
CA LYS A 45 -8.20 -1.80 -4.67
C LYS A 45 -8.86 -1.45 -5.99
N LEU A 46 -9.04 -2.44 -6.86
CA LEU A 46 -9.73 -2.28 -8.14
C LEU A 46 -11.21 -2.63 -8.08
N GLY A 47 -11.58 -3.58 -7.23
CA GLY A 47 -12.95 -4.05 -7.08
C GLY A 47 -13.19 -4.65 -5.69
N GLU A 48 -14.31 -5.33 -5.50
CA GLU A 48 -14.66 -5.89 -4.19
C GLU A 48 -13.65 -6.94 -3.69
N ASN A 49 -13.13 -7.77 -4.60
CA ASN A 49 -12.21 -8.87 -4.30
C ASN A 49 -10.90 -8.83 -5.08
N THR A 50 -10.67 -7.79 -5.89
CA THR A 50 -9.54 -7.68 -6.80
C THR A 50 -8.63 -6.52 -6.40
N PHE A 51 -7.34 -6.80 -6.29
CA PHE A 51 -6.32 -5.85 -5.87
C PHE A 51 -5.10 -5.95 -6.78
N ILE A 52 -4.44 -4.81 -7.02
CA ILE A 52 -3.11 -4.78 -7.63
C ILE A 52 -2.07 -4.67 -6.52
N LEU A 53 -1.07 -5.55 -6.55
CA LEU A 53 0.19 -5.37 -5.86
C LEU A 53 1.14 -4.63 -6.80
N ASP A 54 1.66 -3.49 -6.38
CA ASP A 54 2.77 -2.79 -7.04
C ASP A 54 4.01 -2.90 -6.15
N GLN A 55 5.03 -3.61 -6.64
CA GLN A 55 6.31 -3.75 -5.95
C GLN A 55 7.41 -3.15 -6.83
N GLY A 56 7.58 -1.82 -6.77
CA GLY A 56 8.64 -1.13 -7.50
C GLY A 56 8.44 -1.14 -9.02
N GLY A 57 7.20 -1.13 -9.50
CA GLY A 57 6.85 -1.15 -10.92
C GLY A 57 6.39 -2.53 -11.42
N ASP A 58 6.61 -3.60 -10.65
CA ASP A 58 6.05 -4.91 -10.94
C ASP A 58 4.60 -4.99 -10.48
N LEU A 59 3.67 -4.90 -11.44
CA LEU A 59 2.23 -4.96 -11.18
C LEU A 59 1.72 -6.40 -11.26
N ARG A 60 1.02 -6.84 -10.20
CA ARG A 60 0.41 -8.17 -10.14
C ARG A 60 -1.00 -8.11 -9.57
N GLU A 61 -1.95 -8.71 -10.27
CA GLU A 61 -3.32 -8.82 -9.80
C GLU A 61 -3.47 -10.02 -8.84
N TYR A 62 -4.13 -9.78 -7.71
CA TYR A 62 -4.43 -10.81 -6.72
C TYR A 62 -5.87 -10.70 -6.21
N GLY A 63 -6.44 -11.86 -5.91
CA GLY A 63 -7.64 -11.96 -5.11
C GLY A 63 -7.41 -11.57 -3.65
N ARG A 64 -8.47 -11.13 -2.98
CA ARG A 64 -8.48 -10.70 -1.56
C ARG A 64 -7.69 -11.59 -0.60
N ALA A 65 -7.87 -12.90 -0.67
CA ALA A 65 -7.24 -13.85 0.26
C ALA A 65 -5.72 -13.89 0.10
N VAL A 66 -5.24 -13.88 -1.15
CA VAL A 66 -3.80 -13.86 -1.46
C VAL A 66 -3.19 -12.53 -1.05
N MET A 67 -3.88 -11.42 -1.33
CA MET A 67 -3.41 -10.09 -0.93
C MET A 67 -3.28 -9.95 0.60
N ALA A 68 -4.31 -10.39 1.35
CA ALA A 68 -4.26 -10.40 2.81
C ALA A 68 -3.07 -11.22 3.34
N LYS A 69 -2.81 -12.40 2.75
CA LYS A 69 -1.67 -13.25 3.11
C LYS A 69 -0.33 -12.56 2.86
N ASN A 70 -0.17 -11.85 1.74
CA ASN A 70 1.07 -11.14 1.41
C ASN A 70 1.37 -10.04 2.43
N ILE A 71 0.36 -9.22 2.76
CA ILE A 71 0.49 -8.17 3.78
C ILE A 71 0.80 -8.77 5.15
N TYR A 72 0.10 -9.84 5.53
CA TYR A 72 0.29 -10.53 6.80
C TYR A 72 1.72 -11.08 6.94
N THR A 73 2.18 -11.82 5.92
CA THR A 73 3.52 -12.41 5.89
C THR A 73 4.61 -11.35 5.95
N PHE A 74 4.40 -10.20 5.30
CA PHE A 74 5.34 -9.09 5.39
C PHE A 74 5.39 -8.50 6.80
N ALA A 75 4.23 -8.25 7.40
CA ALA A 75 4.10 -7.66 8.73
C ALA A 75 4.72 -8.49 9.85
N GLU A 76 4.61 -9.82 9.76
CA GLU A 76 5.23 -10.74 10.72
C GLU A 76 6.75 -10.74 10.64
N LYS A 77 7.31 -10.55 9.44
CA LYS A 77 8.76 -10.59 9.20
C LYS A 77 9.43 -9.24 9.41
N PHE A 78 8.73 -8.17 9.08
CA PHE A 78 9.25 -6.82 9.01
C PHE A 78 8.24 -5.91 9.71
N LYS A 79 8.68 -5.20 10.77
CA LYS A 79 7.86 -4.27 11.58
C LYS A 79 7.14 -3.26 10.68
N ALA A 80 5.97 -3.64 10.20
CA ALA A 80 5.35 -2.98 9.07
C ALA A 80 4.68 -1.67 9.49
N VAL A 81 4.72 -0.72 8.58
CA VAL A 81 4.04 0.56 8.67
C VAL A 81 3.14 0.70 7.45
N TYR A 82 1.97 1.27 7.67
CA TYR A 82 0.90 1.40 6.69
C TYR A 82 0.44 2.84 6.59
N TRP A 83 0.07 3.27 5.40
CA TRP A 83 -0.68 4.50 5.19
C TRP A 83 -1.54 4.34 3.95
N ILE A 84 -2.66 5.04 3.90
CA ILE A 84 -3.61 4.95 2.80
C ILE A 84 -3.64 6.30 2.10
N THR A 85 -3.45 6.29 0.80
CA THR A 85 -3.75 7.44 -0.05
C THR A 85 -4.97 7.14 -0.90
N HIS A 86 -5.61 8.20 -1.34
CA HIS A 86 -6.66 8.15 -2.33
C HIS A 86 -6.16 8.90 -3.56
N GLU A 87 -6.18 8.27 -4.73
CA GLU A 87 -5.96 9.01 -5.97
C GLU A 87 -7.20 9.85 -6.26
N GLU A 88 -7.21 11.08 -5.75
CA GLU A 88 -8.13 12.13 -6.20
C GLU A 88 -7.76 12.49 -7.66
N GLU A 89 -8.79 12.57 -8.51
CA GLU A 89 -8.73 12.90 -9.93
C GLU A 89 -8.21 14.32 -10.21
#